data_AF-A0A2X2VBT4-F1
#
_entry.id   AF-A0A2X2VBT4-F1
#
_cell.length_a   1.000
_cell.length_b   1.000
_cell.length_c   1.000
_cell.angle_alpha   90.00
_cell.angle_beta   90.00
_cell.angle_gamma   90.00
#
_symmetry.space_group_name_H-M   'P 1'
#
loop_
_entity.id
_entity.type
_entity.pdbx_description
1 polymer ?
#
loop_
_entity_poly.entity_id
_entity_poly.type
_entity_poly.pdbx_seq_one_letter_code
_entity_poly.pdbx_strand_id
1 'polypeptide(L)'
;MPWSGLRGQRTSLIPHQLNIAHDVGRRHAPRVLLADEVGLGKTIEAGMILHQQLLSGAAERVLIIVPETLQHQWLVEMLRRFNLRFALFDDERYTEAQHDAYNPFETEQLVICSLDFARRNKQRLEHLCDAQWDLLVVDEAHHLVWSEDAPSREYMAIEQLAERVPGVLLLTATPEQLGMESHFARLRLLDPSRFHDFEQFVEEQKNYRPVADAVAMLLAGNKLSNEELNMLGDLIGEQDIEPLLQTANSDRDGAQNARQELVSMLMDRHGTSRVLFRNTRNGVKGFPKRELHTIKLPLPTQYQTAIKSPALWARVKARRTERAICSTRSRFIRNSKGIAAPGGTSTRAWSG
;
A
#
# COMPACT_ATOMS: atom_id res chain seq x y z
N MET A 1 4.88 14.75 -23.21
CA MET A 1 5.69 13.52 -23.10
C MET A 1 4.85 12.43 -22.44
N PRO A 2 4.71 11.22 -23.02
CA PRO A 2 3.75 10.21 -22.54
C PRO A 2 4.01 9.71 -21.11
N TRP A 3 5.26 9.75 -20.66
CA TRP A 3 5.71 9.28 -19.34
C TRP A 3 6.26 10.42 -18.47
N SER A 4 5.74 11.63 -18.64
CA SER A 4 6.15 12.78 -17.82
C SER A 4 5.87 12.51 -16.33
N GLY A 5 6.79 12.92 -15.46
CA GLY A 5 6.68 12.70 -14.01
C GLY A 5 7.03 11.30 -13.51
N LEU A 6 7.37 10.34 -14.37
CA LEU A 6 7.79 8.97 -14.00
C LEU A 6 9.25 8.66 -14.34
N ARG A 7 10.09 9.69 -14.51
CA ARG A 7 11.52 9.54 -14.82
C ARG A 7 12.47 10.17 -13.80
N GLY A 8 11.99 11.10 -12.98
CA GLY A 8 12.81 11.86 -12.03
C GLY A 8 13.03 11.13 -10.70
N GLN A 9 12.18 10.15 -10.40
CA GLN A 9 12.20 9.45 -9.13
C GLN A 9 13.40 8.50 -9.00
N ARG A 10 14.00 8.47 -7.80
CA ARG A 10 15.10 7.56 -7.47
C ARG A 10 14.57 6.20 -7.00
N THR A 11 13.92 5.49 -7.91
CA THR A 11 13.33 4.16 -7.66
C THR A 11 13.70 3.19 -8.78
N SER A 12 13.64 1.89 -8.50
CA SER A 12 13.66 0.89 -9.55
C SER A 12 12.38 1.02 -10.38
N LEU A 13 12.49 0.78 -11.69
CA LEU A 13 11.36 0.77 -12.61
C LEU A 13 10.65 -0.59 -12.54
N ILE A 14 9.78 -0.77 -11.55
CA ILE A 14 9.03 -2.01 -11.36
C ILE A 14 7.68 -1.90 -12.10
N PRO A 15 7.34 -2.82 -13.01
CA PRO A 15 6.16 -2.68 -13.88
C PRO A 15 4.83 -2.46 -13.16
N HIS A 16 4.54 -3.22 -12.09
CA HIS A 16 3.27 -3.08 -11.38
C HIS A 16 3.11 -1.69 -10.74
N GLN A 17 4.20 -1.15 -10.18
CA GLN A 17 4.22 0.20 -9.60
C GLN A 17 4.02 1.27 -10.68
N LEU A 18 4.68 1.13 -11.83
CA LEU A 18 4.57 2.07 -12.94
C LEU A 18 3.18 2.07 -13.56
N ASN A 19 2.52 0.91 -13.65
CA ASN A 19 1.16 0.81 -14.17
C ASN A 19 0.17 1.56 -13.28
N ILE A 20 0.22 1.33 -11.95
CA ILE A 20 -0.63 2.05 -10.99
C ILE A 20 -0.35 3.55 -11.07
N ALA A 21 0.92 3.96 -11.04
CA ALA A 21 1.27 5.37 -11.10
C ALA A 21 0.81 6.02 -12.40
N HIS A 22 0.99 5.37 -13.55
CA HIS A 22 0.55 5.89 -14.85
C HIS A 22 -0.97 6.00 -14.97
N ASP A 23 -1.72 5.02 -14.47
CA ASP A 23 -3.18 5.08 -14.47
C ASP A 23 -3.67 6.16 -13.51
N VAL A 24 -3.35 6.04 -12.22
CA VAL A 24 -3.89 6.90 -11.16
C VAL A 24 -3.36 8.33 -11.26
N GLY A 25 -2.06 8.50 -11.51
CA GLY A 25 -1.42 9.82 -11.50
C GLY A 25 -1.84 10.73 -12.66
N ARG A 26 -2.55 10.21 -13.67
CA ARG A 26 -3.12 11.00 -14.77
C ARG A 26 -4.58 11.39 -14.57
N ARG A 27 -5.24 10.83 -13.56
CA ARG A 27 -6.65 11.13 -13.26
C ARG A 27 -6.74 12.52 -12.62
N HIS A 28 -7.83 13.23 -12.87
CA HIS A 28 -8.15 14.45 -12.14
C HIS A 28 -8.68 14.07 -10.75
N ALA A 29 -8.14 14.67 -9.68
CA ALA A 29 -8.51 14.39 -8.29
C ALA A 29 -8.63 12.87 -7.98
N PRO A 30 -7.53 12.10 -8.09
CA PRO A 30 -7.59 10.64 -7.94
C PRO A 30 -8.06 10.24 -6.54
N ARG A 31 -9.11 9.41 -6.48
CA ARG A 31 -9.59 8.75 -5.26
C ARG A 31 -9.37 7.24 -5.38
N VAL A 32 -8.35 6.71 -4.68
CA VAL A 32 -7.97 5.29 -4.79
C VAL A 32 -7.52 4.69 -3.46
N LEU A 33 -7.71 3.38 -3.34
CA LEU A 33 -7.23 2.52 -2.26
C LEU A 33 -6.08 1.65 -2.79
N LEU A 34 -4.86 1.95 -2.35
CA LEU A 34 -3.66 1.15 -2.60
C LEU A 34 -3.54 0.08 -1.53
N ALA A 35 -3.87 -1.14 -1.89
CA ALA A 35 -4.02 -2.27 -0.97
C ALA A 35 -2.99 -3.39 -1.19
N ASP A 36 -1.88 -3.06 -1.85
CA ASP A 36 -0.78 -3.97 -2.16
C ASP A 36 -0.18 -4.61 -0.90
N GLU A 37 0.28 -5.87 -1.03
CA GLU A 37 0.95 -6.57 0.08
C GLU A 37 2.16 -5.80 0.65
N VAL A 38 2.48 -6.07 1.92
CA VAL A 38 3.61 -5.44 2.60
C VAL A 38 4.91 -5.60 1.83
N GLY A 39 5.57 -4.48 1.55
CA GLY A 39 6.85 -4.42 0.85
C GLY A 39 6.76 -4.43 -0.68
N LEU A 40 5.56 -4.36 -1.28
CA LEU A 40 5.40 -4.18 -2.72
C LEU A 40 5.58 -2.72 -3.19
N GLY A 41 5.60 -1.77 -2.27
CA GLY A 41 5.97 -0.38 -2.54
C GLY A 41 4.83 0.64 -2.58
N LYS A 42 3.77 0.47 -1.79
CA LYS A 42 2.68 1.47 -1.66
C LYS A 42 3.16 2.91 -1.48
N THR A 43 4.16 3.15 -0.62
CA THR A 43 4.74 4.50 -0.42
C THR A 43 5.42 5.02 -1.69
N ILE A 44 6.02 4.13 -2.48
CA ILE A 44 6.63 4.48 -3.77
C ILE A 44 5.56 4.80 -4.82
N GLU A 45 4.50 4.01 -4.90
CA GLU A 45 3.36 4.25 -5.78
C GLU A 45 2.69 5.59 -5.46
N ALA A 46 2.39 5.85 -4.18
CA ALA A 46 1.86 7.12 -3.72
C ALA A 46 2.80 8.29 -4.06
N GLY A 47 4.10 8.15 -3.80
CA GLY A 47 5.08 9.18 -4.17
C GLY A 47 5.15 9.46 -5.67
N MET A 48 5.00 8.44 -6.53
CA MET A 48 4.94 8.62 -7.98
C MET A 48 3.68 9.39 -8.39
N ILE A 49 2.52 9.04 -7.81
CA ILE A 49 1.24 9.75 -8.05
C ILE A 49 1.37 11.21 -7.63
N LEU A 50 1.85 11.48 -6.41
CA LEU A 50 2.06 12.84 -5.90
C LEU A 50 3.00 13.64 -6.80
N HIS A 51 4.14 13.05 -7.18
CA HIS A 51 5.11 13.71 -8.04
C HIS A 51 4.53 14.04 -9.43
N GLN A 52 3.69 13.18 -10.00
CA GLN A 52 3.01 13.49 -11.27
C GLN A 52 1.97 14.60 -11.14
N GLN A 53 1.15 14.57 -10.09
CA GLN A 53 0.12 15.58 -9.85
C GLN A 53 0.74 16.96 -9.61
N LEU A 54 1.81 17.03 -8.80
CA LEU A 54 2.57 18.26 -8.57
C LEU A 54 3.27 18.76 -9.84
N LEU A 55 3.90 17.86 -10.61
CA LEU A 55 4.61 18.26 -11.84
C LEU A 55 3.66 18.74 -12.94
N SER A 56 2.44 18.22 -12.98
CA SER A 56 1.42 18.64 -13.95
C SER A 56 0.67 19.91 -13.53
N GLY A 57 0.86 20.39 -12.29
CA GLY A 57 0.10 21.50 -11.71
C GLY A 57 -1.35 21.15 -11.41
N ALA A 58 -1.70 19.86 -11.40
CA ALA A 58 -3.04 19.38 -11.05
C ALA A 58 -3.28 19.39 -9.53
N ALA A 59 -2.20 19.41 -8.74
CA ALA A 59 -2.20 19.62 -7.32
C ALA A 59 -1.05 20.56 -6.96
N GLU A 60 -1.28 21.44 -5.98
CA GLU A 60 -0.26 22.28 -5.35
C GLU A 60 -0.15 21.96 -3.87
N ARG A 61 -1.28 21.61 -3.24
CA ARG A 61 -1.40 21.37 -1.80
C ARG A 61 -1.64 19.90 -1.49
N VAL A 62 -0.72 19.31 -0.74
CA VAL A 62 -0.76 17.88 -0.37
C VAL A 62 -0.66 17.71 1.14
N LEU A 63 -1.62 16.97 1.70
CA LEU A 63 -1.63 16.54 3.08
C LEU A 63 -1.36 15.03 3.16
N ILE A 64 -0.37 14.64 3.97
CA ILE A 64 -0.07 13.24 4.26
C ILE A 64 -0.31 12.99 5.76
N ILE A 65 -1.30 12.16 6.06
CA ILE A 65 -1.60 11.68 7.41
C ILE A 65 -1.03 10.29 7.59
N VAL A 66 -0.09 10.15 8.52
CA VAL A 66 0.63 8.90 8.79
C VAL A 66 0.76 8.69 10.30
N PRO A 67 0.90 7.45 10.79
CA PRO A 67 1.29 7.20 12.18
C PRO A 67 2.56 7.97 12.56
N GLU A 68 2.68 8.43 13.81
CA GLU A 68 3.84 9.22 14.29
C GLU A 68 5.18 8.52 14.02
N THR A 69 5.19 7.19 14.15
CA THR A 69 6.37 6.35 13.92
C THR A 69 6.83 6.31 12.46
N LEU A 70 5.97 6.65 11.50
CA LEU A 70 6.25 6.62 10.06
C LEU A 70 6.52 8.00 9.44
N GLN A 71 6.26 9.09 10.17
CA GLN A 71 6.44 10.47 9.67
C GLN A 71 7.84 10.72 9.09
N HIS A 72 8.88 10.33 9.82
CA HIS A 72 10.26 10.52 9.38
C HIS A 72 10.61 9.67 8.16
N GLN A 73 10.04 8.46 8.06
CA GLN A 73 10.23 7.62 6.88
C GLN A 73 9.62 8.30 5.65
N TRP A 74 8.38 8.78 5.75
CA TRP A 74 7.70 9.50 4.67
C TRP A 74 8.46 10.77 4.26
N LEU A 75 8.88 11.59 5.22
CA LEU A 75 9.66 12.81 4.94
C LEU A 75 10.95 12.49 4.17
N VAL A 76 11.70 11.47 4.60
CA VAL A 76 12.94 11.07 3.95
C VAL A 76 12.68 10.47 2.56
N GLU A 77 11.66 9.64 2.40
CA GLU A 77 11.31 9.04 1.11
C GLU A 77 10.86 10.11 0.10
N MET A 78 9.94 11.00 0.49
CA MET A 78 9.48 12.10 -0.35
C MET A 78 10.63 13.01 -0.77
N LEU A 79 11.52 13.39 0.16
CA LEU A 79 12.65 14.25 -0.13
C LEU A 79 13.69 13.55 -1.02
N ARG A 80 14.14 12.35 -0.63
CA ARG A 80 15.29 11.71 -1.29
C ARG A 80 14.93 11.02 -2.59
N ARG A 81 13.70 10.49 -2.71
CA ARG A 81 13.27 9.74 -3.90
C ARG A 81 12.50 10.59 -4.88
N PHE A 82 11.68 11.54 -4.40
CA PHE A 82 10.78 12.32 -5.23
C PHE A 82 11.11 13.82 -5.26
N ASN A 83 12.14 14.26 -4.53
CA ASN A 83 12.54 15.67 -4.42
C ASN A 83 11.45 16.58 -3.83
N LEU A 84 10.51 16.03 -3.06
CA LEU A 84 9.42 16.76 -2.42
C LEU A 84 9.78 17.08 -0.96
N ARG A 85 9.81 18.36 -0.61
CA ARG A 85 10.10 18.83 0.75
C ARG A 85 8.78 19.04 1.49
N PHE A 86 8.43 18.09 2.35
CA PHE A 86 7.29 18.21 3.25
C PHE A 86 7.70 18.88 4.55
N ALA A 87 6.85 19.76 5.07
CA ALA A 87 6.93 20.29 6.42
C ALA A 87 6.27 19.31 7.39
N LEU A 88 6.97 18.97 8.48
CA LEU A 88 6.40 18.17 9.55
C LEU A 88 5.64 19.10 10.50
N PHE A 89 4.36 18.80 10.73
CA PHE A 89 3.54 19.55 11.68
C PHE A 89 3.32 18.74 12.96
N ASP A 90 3.90 19.26 14.04
CA ASP A 90 3.68 18.85 15.41
C ASP A 90 3.08 20.01 16.23
N ASP A 91 2.91 19.79 17.54
CA ASP A 91 2.31 20.79 18.44
C ASP A 91 3.11 22.10 18.52
N GLU A 92 4.45 22.04 18.40
CA GLU A 92 5.33 23.22 18.42
C GLU A 92 5.18 24.03 17.12
N ARG A 93 5.35 23.38 15.96
CA ARG A 93 5.22 24.02 14.64
C ARG A 93 3.83 24.63 14.43
N TYR A 94 2.78 23.97 14.92
CA TYR A 94 1.42 24.48 14.86
C TYR A 94 1.25 25.77 15.66
N THR A 95 1.81 25.81 16.88
CA THR A 95 1.71 26.98 17.77
C THR A 95 2.48 28.17 17.20
N GLU A 96 3.66 27.93 16.61
CA GLU A 96 4.41 28.97 15.91
C GLU A 96 3.60 29.54 14.73
N ALA A 97 3.11 28.69 13.84
CA ALA A 97 2.39 29.09 12.64
C ALA A 97 1.04 29.79 12.93
N GLN A 98 0.44 29.60 14.11
CA GLN A 98 -0.73 30.38 14.55
C GLN A 98 -0.45 31.88 14.70
N HIS A 99 0.81 32.28 14.87
CA HIS A 99 1.18 33.70 14.94
C HIS A 99 1.39 34.31 13.54
N ASP A 100 1.71 33.48 12.55
CA ASP A 100 2.04 33.91 11.19
C ASP A 100 0.82 33.97 10.26
N ALA A 101 -0.17 33.11 10.50
CA ALA A 101 -1.38 33.03 9.67
C ALA A 101 -2.62 32.69 10.51
N TYR A 102 -3.81 33.05 9.99
CA TYR A 102 -5.08 32.65 10.59
C TYR A 102 -5.24 31.13 10.61
N ASN A 103 -4.96 30.48 9.47
CA ASN A 103 -4.89 29.03 9.37
C ASN A 103 -3.41 28.59 9.31
N PRO A 104 -2.87 27.94 10.36
CA PRO A 104 -1.47 27.52 10.42
C PRO A 104 -1.03 26.64 9.25
N PHE A 105 -1.94 25.85 8.69
CA PHE A 105 -1.64 24.92 7.60
C PHE A 105 -1.51 25.60 6.22
N GLU A 106 -1.88 26.87 6.10
CA GLU A 106 -1.71 27.64 4.87
C GLU A 106 -0.28 28.17 4.69
N THR A 107 0.54 28.14 5.76
CA THR A 107 1.95 28.56 5.73
C THR A 107 2.82 27.66 4.85
N GLU A 108 2.40 26.41 4.63
CA GLU A 108 3.13 25.40 3.87
C GLU A 108 2.21 24.73 2.85
N GLN A 109 2.76 24.29 1.71
CA GLN A 109 1.98 23.62 0.66
C GLN A 109 1.98 22.09 0.81
N LEU A 110 3.03 21.53 1.40
CA LEU A 110 3.23 20.09 1.55
C LEU A 110 3.38 19.76 3.04
N VAL A 111 2.38 19.12 3.63
CA VAL A 111 2.33 18.87 5.08
C VAL A 111 2.27 17.37 5.40
N ILE A 112 3.05 16.95 6.39
CA ILE A 112 2.95 15.64 7.04
C ILE A 112 2.52 15.87 8.49
N CYS A 113 1.51 15.14 8.96
CA CYS A 113 1.14 15.12 10.37
C CYS A 113 0.58 13.75 10.80
N SER A 114 0.41 13.52 12.10
CA SER A 114 -0.29 12.33 12.61
C SER A 114 -1.79 12.59 12.77
N LEU A 115 -2.58 11.51 12.69
CA LEU A 115 -4.01 11.59 12.96
C LEU A 115 -4.30 11.95 14.42
N ASP A 116 -3.46 11.47 15.35
CA ASP A 116 -3.55 11.81 16.77
C ASP A 116 -3.30 13.31 16.98
N PHE A 117 -2.27 13.87 16.34
CA PHE A 117 -2.02 15.31 16.35
C PHE A 117 -3.23 16.09 15.80
N ALA A 118 -3.78 15.70 14.65
CA ALA A 118 -4.91 16.38 14.02
C ALA A 118 -6.15 16.42 14.94
N ARG A 119 -6.42 15.34 15.67
CA ARG A 119 -7.65 15.18 16.47
C ARG A 119 -7.56 15.66 17.92
N ARG A 120 -6.38 15.91 18.46
CA ARG A 120 -6.21 16.44 19.83
C ARG A 120 -6.95 17.76 20.07
N ASN A 121 -7.17 18.55 19.01
CA ASN A 121 -7.86 19.83 19.08
C ASN A 121 -8.89 19.95 17.94
N LYS A 122 -10.15 20.24 18.28
CA LYS A 122 -11.24 20.38 17.29
C LYS A 122 -10.96 21.51 16.29
N GLN A 123 -10.48 22.66 16.76
CA GLN A 123 -10.14 23.80 15.91
C GLN A 123 -9.01 23.44 14.92
N ARG A 124 -8.06 22.61 15.35
CA ARG A 124 -6.98 22.14 14.47
C ARG A 124 -7.51 21.25 13.35
N LEU A 125 -8.46 20.37 13.65
CA LEU A 125 -9.11 19.55 12.62
C LEU A 125 -9.94 20.42 11.65
N GLU A 126 -10.68 21.41 12.17
CA GLU A 126 -11.41 22.39 11.34
C GLU A 126 -10.45 23.15 10.41
N HIS A 127 -9.34 23.67 10.94
CA HIS A 127 -8.29 24.31 10.14
C HIS A 127 -7.71 23.38 9.06
N LEU A 128 -7.51 22.09 9.34
CA LEU A 128 -7.07 21.13 8.32
C LEU A 128 -8.10 20.94 7.22
N CYS A 129 -9.38 20.85 7.56
CA CYS A 129 -10.48 20.74 6.59
C CYS A 129 -10.61 21.98 5.71
N ASP A 130 -10.35 23.16 6.28
CA ASP A 130 -10.48 24.44 5.57
C ASP A 130 -9.21 24.85 4.80
N ALA A 131 -8.10 24.13 4.95
CA ALA A 131 -6.81 24.44 4.32
C ALA A 131 -6.71 24.09 2.81
N GLN A 132 -7.84 23.79 2.16
CA GLN A 132 -7.99 23.63 0.71
C GLN A 132 -6.92 22.70 0.08
N TRP A 133 -6.81 21.46 0.58
CA TRP A 133 -5.91 20.47 -0.01
C TRP A 133 -6.46 19.96 -1.34
N ASP A 134 -5.56 19.71 -2.29
CA ASP A 134 -5.92 19.03 -3.54
C ASP A 134 -5.88 17.52 -3.37
N LEU A 135 -4.89 17.03 -2.60
CA LEU A 135 -4.65 15.62 -2.34
C LEU A 135 -4.47 15.34 -0.85
N LEU A 136 -5.19 14.32 -0.38
CA LEU A 136 -5.02 13.71 0.93
C LEU A 136 -4.42 12.32 0.76
N VAL A 137 -3.38 12.00 1.51
CA VAL A 137 -2.82 10.65 1.61
C VAL A 137 -2.99 10.17 3.04
N VAL A 138 -3.57 8.99 3.24
CA VAL A 138 -3.71 8.36 4.56
C VAL A 138 -3.00 7.01 4.53
N ASP A 139 -1.90 6.90 5.28
CA ASP A 139 -1.18 5.63 5.44
C ASP A 139 -1.74 4.81 6.59
N GLU A 140 -1.57 3.49 6.48
CA GLU A 140 -2.14 2.51 7.40
C GLU A 140 -3.64 2.72 7.66
N ALA A 141 -4.40 2.98 6.59
CA ALA A 141 -5.86 3.14 6.61
C ALA A 141 -6.62 1.92 7.18
N HIS A 142 -5.91 0.83 7.43
CA HIS A 142 -6.42 -0.34 8.12
C HIS A 142 -6.71 -0.10 9.62
N HIS A 143 -6.12 0.95 10.22
CA HIS A 143 -6.42 1.37 11.59
C HIS A 143 -7.73 2.14 11.73
N LEU A 144 -8.35 2.56 10.62
CA LEU A 144 -9.64 3.22 10.62
C LEU A 144 -10.74 2.19 10.86
N VAL A 145 -11.15 2.05 12.11
CA VAL A 145 -12.23 1.14 12.52
C VAL A 145 -13.58 1.81 12.26
N TRP A 146 -14.49 1.08 11.65
CA TRP A 146 -15.83 1.56 11.34
C TRP A 146 -16.86 0.49 11.69
N SER A 147 -17.98 0.94 12.23
CA SER A 147 -19.22 0.20 12.32
C SER A 147 -20.35 1.19 12.00
N GLU A 148 -21.46 0.69 11.48
CA GLU A 148 -22.58 1.53 11.04
C GLU A 148 -23.13 2.40 12.18
N ASP A 149 -23.31 1.81 13.37
CA ASP A 149 -23.87 2.49 14.53
C ASP A 149 -22.83 3.32 15.32
N ALA A 150 -21.54 2.97 15.23
CA ALA A 150 -20.49 3.57 16.04
C ALA A 150 -19.16 3.67 15.26
N PRO A 151 -19.02 4.63 14.34
CA PRO A 151 -17.74 4.87 13.69
C PRO A 151 -16.69 5.30 14.72
N SER A 152 -15.43 4.91 14.52
CA SER A 152 -14.35 5.42 15.36
C SER A 152 -14.15 6.91 15.15
N ARG A 153 -13.65 7.60 16.18
CA ARG A 153 -13.32 9.03 16.07
C ARG A 153 -12.21 9.28 15.06
N GLU A 154 -11.31 8.32 14.88
CA GLU A 154 -10.27 8.28 13.84
C GLU A 154 -10.92 8.34 12.45
N TYR A 155 -11.87 7.45 12.19
CA TYR A 155 -12.61 7.38 10.94
C TYR A 155 -13.38 8.67 10.67
N MET A 156 -14.14 9.17 11.66
CA MET A 156 -14.93 10.41 11.51
C MET A 156 -14.08 11.63 11.13
N ALA A 157 -12.85 11.73 11.64
CA ALA A 157 -11.95 12.83 11.29
C ALA A 157 -11.44 12.72 9.85
N ILE A 158 -11.10 11.51 9.41
CA ILE A 158 -10.71 11.26 8.01
C ILE A 158 -11.91 11.45 7.08
N GLU A 159 -13.12 11.07 7.48
CA GLU A 159 -14.35 11.29 6.71
C GLU A 159 -14.59 12.79 6.49
N GLN A 160 -14.52 13.61 7.53
CA GLN A 160 -14.63 15.07 7.41
C GLN A 160 -13.59 15.67 6.46
N LEU A 161 -12.35 15.17 6.49
CA LEU A 161 -11.31 15.60 5.55
C LEU A 161 -11.62 15.12 4.13
N ALA A 162 -12.00 13.87 3.95
CA ALA A 162 -12.26 13.26 2.65
C ALA A 162 -13.47 13.87 1.93
N GLU A 163 -14.43 14.45 2.67
CA GLU A 163 -15.54 15.24 2.11
C GLU A 163 -15.09 16.59 1.53
N ARG A 164 -14.02 17.18 2.09
CA ARG A 164 -13.50 18.50 1.67
C ARG A 164 -12.38 18.42 0.65
N VAL A 165 -11.59 17.35 0.70
CA VAL A 165 -10.43 17.16 -0.18
C VAL A 165 -10.84 16.39 -1.44
N PRO A 166 -10.57 16.92 -2.66
CA PRO A 166 -10.98 16.28 -3.91
C PRO A 166 -10.30 14.93 -4.15
N GLY A 167 -8.97 14.84 -4.09
CA GLY A 167 -8.24 13.59 -4.30
C GLY A 167 -7.84 12.92 -2.99
N VAL A 168 -8.03 11.61 -2.90
CA VAL A 168 -7.79 10.83 -1.68
C VAL A 168 -7.07 9.53 -2.02
N LEU A 169 -5.86 9.36 -1.48
CA LEU A 169 -5.07 8.14 -1.59
C LEU A 169 -5.06 7.43 -0.24
N LEU A 170 -5.74 6.30 -0.15
CA LEU A 170 -5.71 5.45 1.04
C LEU A 170 -4.70 4.33 0.84
N LEU A 171 -3.76 4.15 1.77
CA LEU A 171 -2.77 3.09 1.72
C LEU A 171 -3.06 2.08 2.83
N THR A 172 -3.13 0.80 2.47
CA THR A 172 -3.37 -0.28 3.43
C THR A 172 -2.60 -1.54 3.03
N ALA A 173 -2.05 -2.26 4.01
CA ALA A 173 -1.44 -3.56 3.77
C ALA A 173 -2.43 -4.73 3.83
N THR A 174 -3.60 -4.53 4.44
CA THR A 174 -4.51 -5.60 4.89
C THR A 174 -5.97 -5.20 4.65
N PRO A 175 -6.41 -4.97 3.40
CA PRO A 175 -7.77 -4.50 3.13
C PRO A 175 -8.86 -5.47 3.64
N GLU A 176 -8.65 -6.79 3.49
CA GLU A 176 -9.67 -7.83 3.70
C GLU A 176 -9.54 -8.62 5.01
N GLN A 177 -8.35 -8.66 5.63
CA GLN A 177 -8.15 -9.42 6.87
C GLN A 177 -8.94 -8.86 8.06
N LEU A 178 -9.49 -7.64 7.91
CA LEU A 178 -10.28 -6.92 8.90
C LEU A 178 -11.81 -7.05 8.66
N GLY A 179 -12.24 -7.85 7.69
CA GLY A 179 -13.66 -8.07 7.38
C GLY A 179 -14.23 -7.14 6.31
N MET A 180 -15.42 -7.48 5.80
CA MET A 180 -16.08 -6.74 4.70
C MET A 180 -16.51 -5.33 5.10
N GLU A 181 -16.96 -5.14 6.35
CA GLU A 181 -17.34 -3.83 6.90
C GLU A 181 -16.19 -2.83 6.83
N SER A 182 -15.00 -3.25 7.26
CA SER A 182 -13.81 -2.40 7.26
C SER A 182 -13.35 -2.07 5.84
N HIS A 183 -13.56 -2.98 4.88
CA HIS A 183 -13.29 -2.69 3.47
C HIS A 183 -14.29 -1.69 2.89
N PHE A 184 -15.59 -1.90 3.13
CA PHE A 184 -16.67 -1.01 2.73
C PHE A 184 -16.46 0.42 3.25
N ALA A 185 -16.11 0.55 4.53
CA ALA A 185 -15.86 1.86 5.15
C ALA A 185 -14.79 2.68 4.41
N ARG A 186 -13.69 2.04 3.98
CA ARG A 186 -12.63 2.73 3.23
C ARG A 186 -13.07 3.08 1.81
N LEU A 187 -13.89 2.25 1.18
CA LEU A 187 -14.48 2.55 -0.13
C LEU A 187 -15.48 3.71 -0.03
N ARG A 188 -16.26 3.78 1.06
CA ARG A 188 -17.16 4.89 1.37
C ARG A 188 -16.42 6.22 1.52
N LEU A 189 -15.22 6.24 2.13
CA LEU A 189 -14.37 7.44 2.16
C LEU A 189 -13.97 7.91 0.74
N LEU A 190 -13.89 7.01 -0.24
CA LEU A 190 -13.52 7.34 -1.61
C LEU A 190 -14.73 7.75 -2.45
N ASP A 191 -15.88 7.09 -2.28
CA ASP A 191 -17.11 7.45 -2.97
C ASP A 191 -18.33 7.13 -2.09
N PRO A 192 -18.79 8.08 -1.26
CA PRO A 192 -19.93 7.86 -0.38
C PRO A 192 -21.25 7.69 -1.14
N SER A 193 -21.32 8.13 -2.40
CA SER A 193 -22.51 7.99 -3.23
C SER A 193 -22.64 6.56 -3.80
N ARG A 194 -21.52 5.97 -4.23
CA ARG A 194 -21.48 4.57 -4.71
C ARG A 194 -21.55 3.56 -3.58
N PHE A 195 -20.91 3.85 -2.44
CA PHE A 195 -20.82 2.95 -1.29
C PHE A 195 -21.63 3.51 -0.11
N HIS A 196 -22.95 3.59 -0.29
CA HIS A 196 -23.89 4.12 0.70
C HIS A 196 -24.56 3.04 1.57
N ASP A 197 -24.73 1.82 1.03
CA ASP A 197 -25.43 0.70 1.68
C ASP A 197 -24.51 -0.51 1.80
N PHE A 198 -24.33 -0.99 3.03
CA PHE A 198 -23.44 -2.11 3.32
C PHE A 198 -24.04 -3.47 2.92
N GLU A 199 -25.36 -3.66 3.09
CA GLU A 199 -26.02 -4.92 2.76
C GLU A 199 -26.00 -5.17 1.26
N GLN A 200 -26.32 -4.14 0.47
CA GLN A 200 -26.21 -4.18 -1.00
C GLN A 200 -24.79 -4.49 -1.46
N PHE A 201 -23.79 -3.88 -0.81
CA PHE A 201 -22.39 -4.16 -1.10
C PHE A 201 -22.02 -5.63 -0.84
N VAL A 202 -22.48 -6.20 0.29
CA VAL A 202 -22.24 -7.61 0.63
C VAL A 202 -22.92 -8.54 -0.38
N GLU A 203 -24.15 -8.23 -0.79
CA GLU A 203 -24.87 -9.00 -1.80
C GLU A 203 -24.16 -8.96 -3.16
N GLU A 204 -23.75 -7.77 -3.62
CA GLU A 204 -22.98 -7.58 -4.86
C GLU A 204 -21.68 -8.41 -4.84
N GLN A 205 -20.96 -8.40 -3.70
CA GLN A 205 -19.71 -9.16 -3.55
C GLN A 205 -19.92 -10.68 -3.51
N LYS A 206 -21.01 -11.16 -2.91
CA LYS A 206 -21.36 -12.60 -2.91
C LYS A 206 -21.65 -13.09 -4.32
N ASN A 207 -22.38 -12.32 -5.11
CA ASN A 207 -22.70 -12.65 -6.50
C ASN A 207 -21.46 -12.63 -7.40
N TYR A 208 -20.46 -11.82 -7.06
CA TYR A 208 -19.23 -11.71 -7.84
C TYR A 208 -18.19 -12.80 -7.56
N ARG A 209 -18.16 -13.36 -6.35
CA ARG A 209 -17.11 -14.32 -5.96
C ARG A 209 -16.99 -15.53 -6.91
N PRO A 210 -18.08 -16.19 -7.35
CA PRO A 210 -18.01 -17.27 -8.33
C PRO A 210 -17.38 -16.84 -9.66
N VAL A 211 -17.59 -15.59 -10.07
CA VAL A 211 -17.06 -15.04 -11.32
C VAL A 211 -15.57 -14.75 -11.21
N ALA A 212 -15.11 -14.19 -10.10
CA ALA A 212 -13.68 -14.04 -9.85
C ALA A 212 -12.96 -15.40 -9.86
N ASP A 213 -13.57 -16.43 -9.29
CA ASP A 213 -13.05 -17.80 -9.30
C ASP A 213 -13.00 -18.37 -10.73
N ALA A 214 -14.07 -18.19 -11.52
CA ALA A 214 -14.11 -18.60 -12.93
C ALA A 214 -13.03 -17.88 -13.78
N VAL A 215 -12.85 -16.57 -13.60
CA VAL A 215 -11.79 -15.81 -14.27
C VAL A 215 -10.40 -16.33 -13.88
N ALA A 216 -10.18 -16.62 -12.60
CA ALA A 216 -8.91 -17.17 -12.12
C ALA A 216 -8.62 -18.55 -12.74
N MET A 217 -9.64 -19.41 -12.85
CA MET A 217 -9.52 -20.70 -13.55
C MET A 217 -9.17 -20.51 -15.03
N LEU A 218 -9.84 -19.59 -15.70
CA LEU A 218 -9.60 -19.28 -17.11
C LEU A 218 -8.18 -18.76 -17.35
N LEU A 219 -7.69 -17.87 -16.48
CA LEU A 219 -6.31 -17.35 -16.52
C LEU A 219 -5.26 -18.42 -16.20
N ALA A 220 -5.61 -19.41 -15.36
CA ALA A 220 -4.77 -20.57 -15.10
C ALA A 220 -4.74 -21.58 -16.25
N GLY A 221 -5.58 -21.39 -17.29
CA GLY A 221 -5.68 -22.29 -18.43
C GLY A 221 -6.61 -23.48 -18.21
N ASN A 222 -7.46 -23.43 -17.18
CA ASN A 222 -8.48 -24.43 -16.95
C ASN A 222 -9.73 -24.12 -17.79
N LYS A 223 -10.48 -25.17 -18.14
CA LYS A 223 -11.77 -25.04 -18.80
C LYS A 223 -12.86 -24.78 -17.78
N LEU A 224 -13.72 -23.82 -18.11
CA LEU A 224 -14.94 -23.52 -17.40
C LEU A 224 -16.08 -24.41 -17.88
N SER A 225 -16.96 -24.75 -16.95
CA SER A 225 -18.25 -25.38 -17.21
C SER A 225 -19.22 -24.40 -17.87
N ASN A 226 -20.28 -24.94 -18.50
CA ASN A 226 -21.30 -24.10 -19.12
C ASN A 226 -22.06 -23.24 -18.08
N GLU A 227 -22.18 -23.69 -16.84
CA GLU A 227 -22.78 -22.91 -15.76
C GLU A 227 -21.93 -21.68 -15.42
N GLU A 228 -20.60 -21.84 -15.33
CA GLU A 228 -19.66 -20.73 -15.07
C GLU A 228 -19.60 -19.74 -16.24
N LEU A 229 -19.70 -20.22 -17.49
CA LEU A 229 -19.79 -19.35 -18.67
C LEU A 229 -21.09 -18.54 -18.71
N ASN A 230 -22.21 -19.16 -18.34
CA ASN A 230 -23.50 -18.46 -18.29
C ASN A 230 -23.49 -17.38 -17.20
N MET A 231 -22.95 -17.67 -16.02
CA MET A 231 -22.79 -16.67 -14.95
C MET A 231 -21.93 -15.48 -15.40
N LEU A 232 -20.85 -15.74 -16.15
CA LEU A 232 -20.01 -14.69 -16.76
C LEU A 232 -20.80 -13.87 -17.78
N GLY A 233 -21.60 -14.52 -18.62
CA GLY A 233 -22.45 -13.87 -19.62
C GLY A 233 -23.50 -12.95 -18.98
N ASP A 234 -24.18 -13.42 -17.94
CA ASP A 234 -25.22 -12.65 -17.23
C ASP A 234 -24.67 -11.36 -16.60
N LEU A 235 -23.44 -11.40 -16.07
CA LEU A 235 -22.78 -10.25 -15.46
C LEU A 235 -22.29 -9.20 -16.46
N ILE A 236 -21.83 -9.65 -17.63
CA ILE A 236 -21.42 -8.75 -18.70
C ILE A 236 -22.66 -8.28 -19.50
N GLY A 237 -23.80 -8.95 -19.45
CA GLY A 237 -25.09 -8.41 -19.94
C GLY A 237 -25.08 -7.90 -21.40
N GLU A 238 -24.12 -8.34 -22.21
CA GLU A 238 -23.99 -7.99 -23.63
C GLU A 238 -24.39 -9.20 -24.47
N GLN A 239 -25.15 -8.96 -25.54
CA GLN A 239 -25.69 -10.03 -26.38
C GLN A 239 -24.62 -10.75 -27.22
N ASP A 240 -23.41 -10.17 -27.36
CA ASP A 240 -22.38 -10.61 -28.30
C ASP A 240 -21.11 -11.19 -27.64
N ILE A 241 -21.12 -11.52 -26.33
CA ILE A 241 -19.91 -11.99 -25.63
C ILE A 241 -19.71 -13.51 -25.79
N GLU A 242 -20.75 -14.24 -26.20
CA GLU A 242 -20.74 -15.70 -26.32
C GLU A 242 -19.58 -16.22 -27.19
N PRO A 243 -19.28 -15.64 -28.38
CA PRO A 243 -18.12 -16.02 -29.18
C PRO A 243 -16.78 -15.78 -28.47
N LEU A 244 -16.67 -14.68 -27.71
CA LEU A 244 -15.47 -14.33 -26.96
C LEU A 244 -15.26 -15.32 -25.80
N LEU A 245 -16.31 -15.63 -25.05
CA LEU A 245 -16.31 -16.63 -23.97
C LEU A 245 -15.91 -18.01 -24.47
N GLN A 246 -16.49 -18.46 -25.58
CA GLN A 246 -16.14 -19.74 -26.20
C GLN A 246 -14.69 -19.78 -26.67
N THR A 247 -14.21 -18.69 -27.27
CA THR A 247 -12.81 -18.59 -27.73
C THR A 247 -11.85 -18.60 -26.54
N ALA A 248 -12.16 -17.85 -25.48
CA ALA A 248 -11.36 -17.78 -24.26
C ALA A 248 -11.29 -19.13 -23.51
N ASN A 249 -12.40 -19.89 -23.51
CA ASN A 249 -12.50 -21.21 -22.88
C ASN A 249 -11.94 -22.36 -23.75
N SER A 250 -11.54 -22.06 -24.98
CA SER A 250 -10.95 -23.03 -25.91
C SER A 250 -9.41 -22.99 -25.86
N ASP A 251 -8.78 -24.03 -26.43
CA ASP A 251 -7.33 -24.10 -26.61
C ASP A 251 -6.91 -23.61 -28.02
N ARG A 252 -7.74 -22.79 -28.68
CA ARG A 252 -7.51 -22.31 -30.05
C ARG A 252 -6.52 -21.14 -30.09
N ASP A 253 -5.92 -20.92 -31.25
CA ASP A 253 -5.15 -19.71 -31.53
C ASP A 253 -6.03 -18.47 -31.27
N GLY A 254 -5.52 -17.55 -30.46
CA GLY A 254 -6.26 -16.36 -30.03
C GLY A 254 -6.97 -16.47 -28.67
N ALA A 255 -7.02 -17.66 -28.05
CA ALA A 255 -7.62 -17.83 -26.72
C ALA A 255 -7.02 -16.89 -25.67
N GLN A 256 -5.69 -16.69 -25.70
CA GLN A 256 -5.03 -15.80 -24.74
C GLN A 256 -5.44 -14.33 -24.91
N ASN A 257 -5.64 -13.86 -26.15
CA ASN A 257 -6.12 -12.51 -26.40
C ASN A 257 -7.58 -12.36 -25.97
N ALA A 258 -8.42 -13.36 -26.28
CA ALA A 258 -9.82 -13.38 -25.83
C ALA A 258 -9.93 -13.36 -24.30
N ARG A 259 -9.05 -14.09 -23.58
CA ARG A 259 -8.98 -14.03 -22.10
C ARG A 259 -8.58 -12.64 -21.60
N GLN A 260 -7.61 -11.99 -22.24
CA GLN A 260 -7.19 -10.64 -21.85
C GLN A 260 -8.30 -9.62 -22.07
N GLU A 261 -9.01 -9.71 -23.19
CA GLU A 261 -10.14 -8.85 -23.52
C GLU A 261 -11.31 -9.07 -22.55
N LEU A 262 -11.65 -10.33 -22.25
CA LEU A 262 -12.67 -10.67 -21.26
C LEU A 262 -12.34 -10.10 -19.88
N VAL A 263 -11.08 -10.24 -19.44
CA VAL A 263 -10.62 -9.66 -18.18
C VAL A 263 -10.70 -8.14 -18.20
N SER A 264 -10.38 -7.49 -19.31
CA SER A 264 -10.55 -6.03 -19.46
C SER A 264 -12.01 -5.61 -19.31
N MET A 265 -12.94 -6.30 -19.99
CA MET A 265 -14.38 -6.00 -19.92
C MET A 265 -14.93 -6.18 -18.51
N LEU A 266 -14.50 -7.24 -17.81
CA LEU A 266 -14.87 -7.48 -16.42
C LEU A 266 -14.31 -6.38 -15.50
N MET A 267 -13.02 -6.05 -15.63
CA MET A 267 -12.39 -4.98 -14.83
C MET A 267 -13.07 -3.61 -15.02
N ASP A 268 -13.57 -3.30 -16.22
CA ASP A 268 -14.26 -2.04 -16.50
C ASP A 268 -15.65 -1.96 -15.87
N ARG A 269 -16.32 -3.10 -15.69
CA ARG A 269 -17.65 -3.19 -15.07
C ARG A 269 -17.61 -3.27 -13.55
N HIS A 270 -16.47 -3.65 -12.97
CA HIS A 270 -16.32 -3.64 -11.52
C HIS A 270 -16.12 -2.24 -10.96
N GLY A 271 -17.09 -1.81 -10.15
CA GLY A 271 -17.07 -0.52 -9.47
C GLY A 271 -15.86 -0.33 -8.54
N THR A 272 -15.30 -1.42 -8.00
CA THR A 272 -14.12 -1.35 -7.14
C THR A 272 -12.80 -1.41 -7.90
N SER A 273 -12.71 -2.06 -9.07
CA SER A 273 -11.42 -2.27 -9.78
C SER A 273 -10.76 -0.97 -10.26
N ARG A 274 -11.56 0.06 -10.53
CA ARG A 274 -11.02 1.39 -10.86
C ARG A 274 -10.50 2.13 -9.62
N VAL A 275 -10.98 1.79 -8.44
CA VAL A 275 -10.71 2.52 -7.19
C VAL A 275 -9.72 1.76 -6.30
N LEU A 276 -9.68 0.43 -6.36
CA LEU A 276 -8.88 -0.46 -5.53
C LEU A 276 -7.79 -1.14 -6.37
N PHE A 277 -6.54 -0.93 -5.97
CA PHE A 277 -5.39 -1.63 -6.54
C PHE A 277 -4.82 -2.59 -5.52
N ARG A 278 -4.69 -3.87 -5.89
CA ARG A 278 -4.13 -4.90 -5.02
C ARG A 278 -3.28 -5.89 -5.79
N ASN A 279 -1.98 -5.80 -5.59
CA ASN A 279 -1.00 -6.79 -6.02
C ASN A 279 -0.62 -7.72 -4.85
N THR A 280 -0.35 -8.99 -5.19
CA THR A 280 0.18 -9.99 -4.27
C THR A 280 1.56 -10.45 -4.71
N ARG A 281 2.40 -10.94 -3.80
CA ARG A 281 3.72 -11.49 -4.15
C ARG A 281 3.64 -12.71 -5.07
N ASN A 282 2.53 -13.43 -5.07
CA ASN A 282 2.30 -14.55 -6.00
C ASN A 282 2.02 -14.03 -7.42
N GLY A 283 1.30 -12.90 -7.55
CA GLY A 283 1.02 -12.27 -8.84
C GLY A 283 2.22 -11.51 -9.44
N VAL A 284 3.14 -11.03 -8.60
CA VAL A 284 4.30 -10.25 -9.03
C VAL A 284 5.56 -11.12 -9.12
N LYS A 285 6.11 -11.27 -10.32
CA LYS A 285 7.37 -11.98 -10.57
C LYS A 285 8.59 -11.10 -10.27
N GLY A 286 9.75 -11.73 -10.03
CA GLY A 286 11.04 -11.04 -9.91
C GLY A 286 11.63 -10.98 -8.50
N PHE A 287 10.93 -11.52 -7.49
CA PHE A 287 11.49 -11.66 -6.14
C PHE A 287 12.58 -12.75 -6.11
N PRO A 288 13.73 -12.49 -5.46
CA PRO A 288 14.78 -13.50 -5.32
C PRO A 288 14.30 -14.65 -4.44
N LYS A 289 14.71 -15.88 -4.79
CA LYS A 289 14.52 -17.04 -3.91
C LYS A 289 15.40 -16.88 -2.66
N ARG A 290 14.90 -17.37 -1.52
CA ARG A 290 15.62 -17.36 -0.24
C ARG A 290 16.16 -18.76 0.02
N GLU A 291 17.48 -18.90 0.13
CA GLU A 291 18.15 -20.14 0.49
C GLU A 291 18.61 -20.08 1.95
N LEU A 292 18.20 -21.07 2.75
CA LEU A 292 18.53 -21.14 4.17
C LEU A 292 19.84 -21.90 4.35
N HIS A 293 20.87 -21.21 4.87
CA HIS A 293 22.10 -21.85 5.31
C HIS A 293 22.15 -21.92 6.84
N THR A 294 21.97 -23.12 7.38
CA THR A 294 22.08 -23.35 8.83
C THR A 294 23.52 -23.73 9.19
N ILE A 295 24.07 -23.04 10.19
CA ILE A 295 25.38 -23.37 10.76
C ILE A 295 25.14 -23.68 12.23
N LYS A 296 25.32 -24.95 12.60
CA LYS A 296 25.21 -25.38 13.99
C LYS A 296 26.49 -25.01 14.72
N LEU A 297 26.39 -24.11 15.70
CA LEU A 297 27.51 -23.75 16.56
C LEU A 297 27.48 -24.57 17.85
N PRO A 298 28.63 -25.05 18.34
CA PRO A 298 28.71 -25.67 19.66
C PRO A 298 28.42 -24.62 20.73
N LEU A 299 27.65 -25.00 21.77
CA LEU A 299 27.42 -24.14 22.93
C LEU A 299 28.73 -23.97 23.70
N PRO A 300 29.30 -22.75 23.83
CA PRO A 300 30.57 -22.55 24.53
C PRO A 300 30.48 -22.96 26.00
N THR A 301 31.56 -23.53 26.52
CA THR A 301 31.62 -24.08 27.89
C THR A 301 31.34 -23.04 28.96
N GLN A 302 31.70 -21.77 28.73
CA GLN A 302 31.40 -20.65 29.64
C GLN A 302 29.89 -20.47 29.83
N TYR A 303 29.10 -20.63 28.76
CA TYR A 303 27.64 -20.58 28.84
C TYR A 303 27.06 -21.86 29.46
N GLN A 304 27.68 -23.03 29.23
CA GLN A 304 27.27 -24.27 29.89
C GLN A 304 27.39 -24.17 31.41
N THR A 305 28.48 -23.58 31.92
CA THR A 305 28.72 -23.37 33.36
C THR A 305 27.76 -22.33 33.95
N ALA A 306 27.47 -21.26 33.21
CA ALA A 306 26.54 -20.22 33.64
C ALA A 306 25.07 -20.71 33.71
N ILE A 307 24.66 -21.61 32.80
CA ILE A 307 23.34 -22.23 32.81
C ILE A 307 23.18 -23.22 33.98
N LYS A 308 24.26 -23.89 34.39
CA LYS A 308 24.27 -24.88 35.49
C LYS A 308 24.33 -24.26 36.89
N SER A 309 24.53 -22.94 37.03
CA SER A 309 24.58 -22.25 38.33
C SER A 309 23.28 -21.46 38.59
N PRO A 310 22.41 -21.90 39.51
CA PRO A 310 21.14 -21.22 39.82
C PRO A 310 21.33 -19.77 40.30
N ALA A 311 22.42 -19.48 41.01
CA ALA A 311 22.74 -18.16 41.55
C ALA A 311 23.12 -17.13 40.46
N LEU A 312 23.77 -17.59 39.38
CA LEU A 312 24.16 -16.73 38.26
C LEU A 312 22.94 -16.43 37.36
N TRP A 313 22.04 -17.40 37.20
CA TRP A 313 20.77 -17.21 36.49
C TRP A 313 19.83 -16.22 37.20
N ALA A 314 19.82 -16.23 38.53
CA ALA A 314 19.10 -15.23 39.34
C ALA A 314 19.68 -13.82 39.17
N ARG A 315 21.02 -13.67 39.12
CA ARG A 315 21.69 -12.38 38.83
C ARG A 315 21.45 -11.89 37.39
N VAL A 316 21.35 -12.79 36.41
CA VAL A 316 21.00 -12.44 35.03
C VAL A 316 19.53 -12.04 34.91
N LYS A 317 18.60 -12.67 35.66
CA LYS A 317 17.21 -12.22 35.78
C LYS A 317 17.09 -10.84 36.44
N ALA A 318 17.87 -10.56 37.50
CA ALA A 318 17.84 -9.27 38.20
C ALA A 318 18.38 -8.10 37.35
N ARG A 319 19.18 -8.38 36.31
CA ARG A 319 19.67 -7.38 35.33
C ARG A 319 18.85 -7.34 34.03
N ARG A 320 17.77 -8.12 33.91
CA ARG A 320 16.84 -8.05 32.77
C ARG A 320 15.87 -6.87 32.91
N THR A 321 16.42 -5.66 32.83
CA THR A 321 15.69 -4.54 32.22
C THR A 321 16.08 -4.35 30.75
N GLU A 322 17.16 -4.94 30.23
CA GLU A 322 17.48 -4.85 28.81
C GLU A 322 18.11 -6.12 28.24
N ARG A 323 17.56 -6.60 27.11
CA ARG A 323 18.08 -7.63 26.16
C ARG A 323 17.87 -9.11 26.55
N ALA A 324 16.82 -9.69 25.99
CA ALA A 324 16.64 -11.14 25.89
C ALA A 324 17.66 -11.77 24.94
N ILE A 325 18.48 -12.69 25.44
CA ILE A 325 19.34 -13.56 24.64
C ILE A 325 18.46 -14.71 24.11
N CYS A 326 18.15 -14.69 22.81
CA CYS A 326 17.48 -15.76 22.09
C CYS A 326 18.49 -16.88 21.77
N SER A 327 18.21 -18.12 22.18
CA SER A 327 19.08 -19.30 22.01
C SER A 327 18.99 -19.97 20.63
N THR A 328 18.55 -19.24 19.60
CA THR A 328 18.68 -19.65 18.19
C THR A 328 18.96 -18.43 17.34
N ARG A 329 20.25 -18.13 17.12
CA ARG A 329 20.66 -17.07 16.19
C ARG A 329 20.87 -17.68 14.80
N SER A 330 19.78 -17.87 14.08
CA SER A 330 19.81 -18.10 12.62
C SER A 330 19.45 -16.80 11.93
N ARG A 331 20.44 -16.03 11.48
CA ARG A 331 20.23 -14.97 10.48
C ARG A 331 21.55 -14.59 9.82
N PHE A 332 21.79 -15.17 8.65
CA PHE A 332 22.54 -14.53 7.57
C PHE A 332 21.68 -14.72 6.31
N ILE A 333 21.08 -13.65 5.81
CA ILE A 333 20.41 -13.62 4.51
C ILE A 333 21.41 -12.97 3.57
N ARG A 334 22.01 -13.74 2.65
CA ARG A 334 22.76 -13.17 1.52
C ARG A 334 21.81 -13.08 0.33
N ASN A 335 21.76 -11.92 -0.33
CA ASN A 335 21.17 -11.79 -1.66
C ASN A 335 22.19 -12.28 -2.69
N SER A 336 21.81 -13.25 -3.52
CA SER A 336 22.61 -13.72 -4.64
C SER A 336 22.48 -12.76 -5.83
N LYS A 337 23.40 -11.80 -5.94
CA LYS A 337 23.87 -11.32 -7.25
C LYS A 337 25.37 -11.56 -7.32
N GLY A 338 25.74 -12.76 -7.77
CA GLY A 338 27.11 -13.07 -8.15
C GLY A 338 27.38 -12.47 -9.52
N ILE A 339 28.25 -11.46 -9.57
CA ILE A 339 29.02 -11.15 -10.78
C ILE A 339 30.41 -11.73 -10.49
N ALA A 340 30.72 -12.83 -11.17
CA ALA A 340 32.05 -13.41 -11.16
C ALA A 340 32.96 -12.54 -12.05
N ALA A 341 34.11 -12.14 -11.52
CA ALA A 341 35.26 -11.72 -12.31
C ALA A 341 36.45 -12.63 -11.92
N PRO A 342 37.24 -13.13 -12.88
CA PRO A 342 38.19 -14.21 -12.64
C PRO A 342 39.51 -13.72 -12.02
N GLY A 343 40.00 -14.50 -11.06
CA GLY A 343 41.40 -14.88 -10.82
C GLY A 343 42.51 -13.83 -10.93
N GLY A 344 43.16 -13.56 -9.79
CA GLY A 344 44.46 -12.90 -9.75
C GLY A 344 45.02 -12.83 -8.34
N THR A 345 45.71 -13.89 -7.90
CA THR A 345 46.52 -13.95 -6.68
C THR A 345 47.64 -12.92 -6.70
N SER A 346 47.79 -12.10 -5.64
CA SER A 346 49.09 -11.60 -5.20
C SER A 346 49.03 -10.95 -3.81
N THR A 347 49.93 -11.42 -2.95
CA THR A 347 50.26 -11.01 -1.59
C THR A 347 51.06 -9.70 -1.54
N ARG A 348 50.74 -8.80 -0.60
CA ARG A 348 51.62 -7.85 0.16
C ARG A 348 50.70 -6.84 0.90
N ALA A 349 50.60 -6.80 2.22
CA ALA A 349 51.54 -6.36 3.26
C ALA A 349 51.85 -4.84 3.25
N TRP A 350 51.62 -4.22 4.43
CA TRP A 350 52.07 -2.92 4.97
C TRP A 350 51.15 -1.67 4.86
N SER A 351 50.58 -1.34 6.03
CA SER A 351 50.61 -0.07 6.78
C SER A 351 50.62 1.30 6.06
N GLY A 352 49.75 2.17 6.56
CA GLY A 352 49.76 3.63 6.44
C GLY A 352 48.55 4.18 7.20
#